data_AF-B9NUC8-F1
#
_entry.id   AF-B9NUC8-F1
#
_cell.length_a   1.000
_cell.length_b   1.000
_cell.length_c   1.000
_cell.angle_alpha   90.00
_cell.angle_beta   90.00
_cell.angle_gamma   90.00
#
_symmetry.space_group_name_H-M   'P 1'
#
loop_
_entity.id
_entity.type
_entity.pdbx_description
1 polymer ?
#
loop_
_entity_poly.entity_id
_entity_poly.type
_entity_poly.pdbx_seq_one_letter_code
_entity_poly.pdbx_strand_id
1 'polypeptide(L)'
;MRTAREVVSGGFANQSAHPNTWTVYFLVDGQWALVESTRGLRREWSSLDRLEKWLRSCGFRFFWVRNDIDFVEALAEDATGEEVQ
;
A
#
# COMPACT_ATOMS: atom_id res chain seq x y z
N MET A 1 1.56 -10.55 -25.07
CA MET A 1 0.22 -9.95 -24.93
C MET A 1 0.22 -9.20 -23.61
N ARG A 2 0.13 -7.85 -23.61
CA ARG A 2 0.00 -7.10 -22.34
C ARG A 2 -1.41 -7.35 -21.80
N THR A 3 -1.51 -7.94 -20.62
CA THR A 3 -2.79 -8.12 -19.90
C THR A 3 -3.53 -6.78 -19.86
N ALA A 4 -4.81 -6.78 -20.22
CA ALA A 4 -5.63 -5.58 -20.15
C ALA A 4 -5.63 -5.07 -18.70
N ARG A 5 -5.40 -3.76 -18.51
CA ARG A 5 -5.47 -3.15 -17.19
C ARG A 5 -6.87 -3.38 -16.63
N GLU A 6 -6.95 -3.97 -15.44
CA GLU A 6 -8.22 -4.09 -14.73
C GLU A 6 -8.69 -2.68 -14.36
N VAL A 7 -9.78 -2.25 -14.99
CA VAL A 7 -10.35 -0.92 -14.79
C VAL A 7 -11.39 -1.01 -13.69
N VAL A 8 -11.10 -0.43 -12.53
CA VAL A 8 -11.98 -0.54 -11.36
C VAL A 8 -12.39 0.83 -10.84
N SER A 9 -13.65 0.98 -10.42
CA SER A 9 -14.19 2.24 -9.90
C SER A 9 -13.67 2.56 -8.49
N GLY A 10 -13.59 3.86 -8.18
CA GLY A 10 -13.15 4.39 -6.88
C GLY A 10 -11.70 4.89 -6.84
N GLY A 11 -11.41 5.74 -5.85
CA GLY A 11 -10.14 6.46 -5.64
C GLY A 11 -10.40 7.94 -5.34
N PHE A 12 -9.60 8.54 -4.45
CA PHE A 12 -9.75 9.96 -4.09
C PHE A 12 -8.93 10.89 -4.99
N ALA A 13 -7.87 10.35 -5.63
CA ALA A 13 -6.98 11.03 -6.55
C ALA A 13 -6.26 12.26 -5.97
N ASN A 14 -6.26 12.41 -4.64
CA ASN A 14 -5.60 13.49 -3.91
C ASN A 14 -5.13 13.01 -2.54
N GLN A 15 -3.88 12.57 -2.47
CA GLN A 15 -3.26 12.07 -1.24
C GLN A 15 -3.09 13.17 -0.16
N SER A 16 -2.96 14.44 -0.55
CA SER A 16 -2.86 15.55 0.42
C SER A 16 -4.15 15.76 1.21
N ALA A 17 -5.31 15.48 0.60
CA ALA A 17 -6.60 15.52 1.29
C ALA A 17 -6.91 14.23 2.05
N HIS A 18 -6.24 13.13 1.70
CA HIS A 18 -6.49 11.80 2.25
C HIS A 18 -5.17 11.07 2.56
N PRO A 19 -4.40 11.52 3.57
CA PRO A 19 -3.03 11.03 3.82
C PRO A 19 -2.96 9.53 4.15
N ASN A 20 -4.05 8.97 4.69
CA ASN A 20 -4.12 7.59 5.14
C ASN A 20 -4.66 6.63 4.07
N THR A 21 -4.63 7.02 2.78
CA THR A 21 -5.02 6.13 1.69
C THR A 21 -3.88 5.26 1.19
N TRP A 22 -4.21 4.04 0.81
CA TRP A 22 -3.30 3.02 0.32
C TRP A 22 -3.43 2.88 -1.20
N THR A 23 -2.33 2.58 -1.88
CA THR A 23 -2.32 2.21 -3.31
C THR A 23 -1.63 0.86 -3.49
N VAL A 24 -1.86 0.23 -4.64
CA VAL A 24 -1.24 -1.06 -4.98
C VAL A 24 -0.32 -0.88 -6.19
N TYR A 25 0.89 -1.44 -6.06
CA TYR A 25 1.81 -1.65 -7.18
C TYR A 25 2.00 -3.15 -7.38
N PHE A 26 1.89 -3.61 -8.64
CA PHE A 26 2.21 -4.97 -9.03
C PHE A 26 3.60 -5.02 -9.67
N LEU A 27 4.45 -5.96 -9.26
CA LEU A 27 5.70 -6.22 -9.97
C LEU A 27 5.41 -7.25 -11.07
N VAL A 28 5.37 -6.82 -12.33
CA VAL A 28 5.08 -7.64 -13.50
C VAL A 28 6.25 -7.55 -14.46
N ASP A 29 6.85 -8.68 -14.83
CA ASP A 29 8.02 -8.75 -15.72
C ASP A 29 9.17 -7.83 -15.27
N GLY A 30 9.39 -7.71 -13.95
CA GLY A 30 10.41 -6.85 -13.36
C GLY A 30 10.09 -5.35 -13.38
N GLN A 31 8.89 -4.97 -13.82
CA GLN A 31 8.44 -3.57 -13.83
C GLN A 31 7.30 -3.36 -12.82
N TRP A 32 7.39 -2.26 -12.07
CA TRP A 32 6.30 -1.83 -11.20
C TRP A 32 5.17 -1.22 -12.02
N ALA A 33 3.99 -1.83 -11.94
CA ALA A 33 2.76 -1.38 -12.57
C ALA A 33 1.80 -0.82 -11.51
N LEU A 34 1.39 0.43 -11.69
CA LEU A 34 0.37 1.08 -10.87
C LEU A 34 -1.04 0.63 -11.28
N VAL A 35 -1.92 0.47 -10.28
CA VAL A 35 -3.36 0.29 -10.51
C VAL A 35 -4.05 1.64 -10.70
N GLU A 36 -4.74 1.79 -11.83
CA GLU A 36 -5.49 3.00 -12.19
C GLU A 36 -7.00 2.78 -11.99
N SER A 37 -7.68 3.85 -11.61
CA SER A 37 -9.13 3.94 -11.62
C SER A 37 -9.67 4.07 -13.05
N THR A 38 -10.98 3.96 -13.22
CA THR A 38 -11.68 4.21 -14.50
C THR A 38 -11.46 5.59 -15.11
N ARG A 39 -10.92 6.54 -14.34
CA ARG A 39 -10.61 7.91 -14.79
C ARG A 39 -9.15 8.09 -15.18
N GLY A 40 -8.35 7.02 -15.20
CA GLY A 40 -6.90 7.08 -15.45
C GLY A 40 -6.09 7.66 -14.28
N LEU A 41 -6.70 7.82 -13.11
CA LEU A 41 -6.04 8.33 -11.90
C LEU A 41 -5.59 7.16 -11.02
N ARG A 42 -4.56 7.37 -10.20
CA ARG A 42 -4.11 6.39 -9.18
C ARG A 42 -5.30 5.88 -8.38
N ARG A 43 -5.43 4.56 -8.26
CA ARG A 43 -6.47 3.97 -7.44
C ARG A 43 -6.04 3.94 -5.97
N GLU A 44 -6.95 4.36 -5.10
CA GLU A 44 -6.68 4.52 -3.68
C GLU A 44 -7.77 3.84 -2.85
N TRP A 45 -7.37 3.30 -1.71
CA TRP A 45 -8.25 2.69 -0.73
C TRP A 45 -8.06 3.39 0.62
N SER A 46 -9.15 3.87 1.21
CA SER A 46 -9.15 4.43 2.57
C SER A 46 -9.25 3.37 3.67
N SER A 47 -9.31 2.09 3.31
CA SER A 47 -9.49 0.98 4.25
C SER A 47 -8.75 -0.25 3.73
N LEU A 48 -7.88 -0.81 4.56
CA LEU A 48 -7.16 -2.04 4.27
C LEU A 48 -8.11 -3.25 4.13
N ASP A 49 -9.22 -3.31 4.87
CA ASP A 49 -10.23 -4.36 4.72
C ASP A 49 -10.87 -4.36 3.32
N ARG A 50 -11.17 -3.15 2.81
CA ARG A 50 -11.72 -3.00 1.44
C ARG A 50 -10.66 -3.36 0.40
N LEU A 51 -9.39 -3.03 0.66
CA LEU A 51 -8.28 -3.41 -0.21
C LEU A 51 -8.08 -4.93 -0.22
N GLU A 52 -8.08 -5.58 0.95
CA GLU A 52 -8.00 -7.04 1.07
C GLU A 52 -9.12 -7.74 0.29
N LYS A 53 -10.37 -7.31 0.49
CA LYS A 53 -11.51 -7.89 -0.25
C LYS A 53 -11.33 -7.77 -1.76
N TRP A 54 -10.82 -6.63 -2.22
CA TRP A 54 -10.51 -6.44 -3.64
C TRP A 54 -9.38 -7.38 -4.11
N LEU A 55 -8.26 -7.46 -3.39
CA LEU A 55 -7.16 -8.39 -3.72
C LEU A 55 -7.65 -9.84 -3.79
N ARG A 56 -8.49 -10.28 -2.85
CA ARG A 56 -9.09 -11.62 -2.87
C ARG A 56 -10.01 -11.82 -4.07
N SER A 57 -10.77 -10.80 -4.48
CA SER A 57 -11.62 -10.86 -5.67
C SER A 57 -10.82 -10.99 -6.97
N CYS A 58 -9.59 -10.45 -7.01
CA CYS A 58 -8.65 -10.64 -8.13
C CYS A 58 -7.90 -12.00 -8.07
N GLY A 59 -8.16 -12.83 -7.05
CA GLY A 59 -7.56 -14.16 -6.90
C GLY A 59 -6.28 -14.20 -6.06
N PHE A 60 -5.85 -13.09 -5.46
CA PHE A 60 -4.69 -13.11 -4.57
C PHE A 60 -5.03 -13.85 -3.26
N ARG A 61 -4.18 -14.84 -2.92
CA ARG A 61 -4.32 -15.65 -1.69
C ARG A 61 -3.50 -15.09 -0.54
N PHE A 62 -2.35 -14.51 -0.86
CA PHE A 62 -1.39 -13.95 0.08
C PHE A 62 -0.90 -12.60 -0.44
N PHE A 63 -0.71 -11.64 0.46
CA PHE A 63 -0.14 -10.33 0.17
C PHE A 63 0.49 -9.79 1.47
N TRP A 64 1.49 -8.92 1.33
CA TRP A 64 2.07 -8.19 2.44
C TRP A 64 1.79 -6.71 2.27
N VAL A 65 1.66 -6.00 3.39
CA VAL A 65 1.56 -4.54 3.41
C VAL A 65 2.88 -4.01 3.95
N ARG A 66 3.47 -3.03 3.26
CA ARG A 66 4.64 -2.29 3.73
C ARG A 66 4.25 -0.82 3.86
N ASN A 67 4.45 -0.24 5.03
CA ASN A 67 4.29 1.18 5.26
C ASN A 67 5.68 1.82 5.31
N ASP A 68 6.02 2.63 4.31
CA ASP A 68 7.30 3.34 4.21
C ASP A 68 7.18 4.81 4.67
N ILE A 69 6.01 5.23 5.19
CA ILE A 69 5.72 6.63 5.56
C ILE A 69 6.17 6.94 7.01
N ASP A 70 6.12 5.93 7.88
CA ASP A 70 6.61 6.07 9.25
C ASP A 70 8.07 5.60 9.31
N PHE A 71 8.99 6.50 9.67
CA PHE A 71 10.31 6.07 10.14
C PHE A 71 10.06 5.20 11.38
N VAL A 72 10.29 3.89 11.26
CA VAL A 72 10.34 3.01 12.42
C VAL A 72 11.62 3.40 13.15
N GLU A 73 11.53 4.22 14.20
CA GLU A 73 12.65 4.34 15.14
C GLU A 73 12.99 2.91 15.59
N ALA A 74 14.26 2.53 15.41
CA ALA A 74 14.73 1.27 15.94
C ALA A 74 14.38 1.26 17.43
N LEU A 75 13.71 0.20 17.90
CA LEU A 75 13.47 -0.01 19.32
C LEU A 75 14.82 0.15 20.00
N ALA A 76 15.01 1.25 20.73
CA ALA A 76 16.18 1.43 21.55
C ALA A 76 16.14 0.25 22.53
N GLU A 77 17.04 -0.71 22.34
CA GLU A 77 17.31 -1.72 23.36
C GLU A 77 17.54 -0.95 24.64
N ASP A 78 16.69 -1.24 25.64
CA ASP A 78 16.60 -0.52 26.89
C ASP A 78 18.00 -0.10 27.34
N ALA A 79 18.20 1.21 27.49
CA ALA A 79 19.35 1.74 28.17
C ALA A 79 19.37 1.11 29.57
N THR A 80 20.09 0.01 29.72
CA THR A 80 20.43 -0.58 31.00
C THR A 80 21.26 0.47 31.71
N GLY A 81 20.58 1.20 32.59
CA GLY A 81 21.20 2.14 33.50
C GLY A 81 22.24 1.41 34.33
N GLU A 82 23.49 1.82 34.15
CA GLU A 82 24.51 1.69 35.18
C GLU A 82 24.88 3.10 35.62
N GLU A 83 24.09 3.65 36.55
CA GLU A 83 24.67 4.54 37.56
C GLU A 83 25.58 3.66 38.41
N VAL A 84 26.90 3.80 38.23
CA VAL A 84 27.87 3.43 39.25
C VAL A 84 28.54 4.70 39.74
N GLN A 85 28.31 4.90 41.03
CA GLN A 85 28.70 5.94 41.98
C GLN A 85 30.10 6.53 41.82
#